data_AF-A0A368BXR6-F1
#
_entry.id   AF-A0A368BXR6-F1
#
_cell.length_a   1.000
_cell.length_b   1.000
_cell.length_c   1.000
_cell.angle_alpha   90.00
_cell.angle_beta   90.00
_cell.angle_gamma   90.00
#
_symmetry.space_group_name_H-M   'P 1'
#
loop_
_entity.id
_entity.type
_entity.pdbx_description
1 polymer ?
#
loop_
_entity_poly.entity_id
_entity_poly.type
_entity_poly.pdbx_seq_one_letter_code
_entity_poly.pdbx_strand_id
1 'polypeptide(L)'
;MKNVLTSIVLLTVFSVVIFFIGGVFKLYGTLEGPGEILGDKVPEYIIQERAQRISKIADDLGVESEKQILFGDLHVHTTYSTDAFMWSLPYFNGPGASPISDACDFARFCSALDFWSINDHAEASTPRKWLDTKESIRQ
;
A
#
# COMPACT_ATOMS: atom_id res chain seq x y z
N MET A 1 -18.04 9.13 51.61
CA MET A 1 -18.13 9.84 50.30
C MET A 1 -16.79 10.42 49.86
N LYS A 2 -16.08 11.22 50.67
CA LYS A 2 -14.77 11.79 50.31
C LYS A 2 -13.73 10.74 49.88
N ASN A 3 -13.54 9.69 50.68
CA ASN A 3 -12.56 8.62 50.37
C ASN A 3 -12.92 7.85 49.08
N VAL A 4 -14.21 7.66 48.81
CA VAL A 4 -14.68 7.02 47.57
C VAL A 4 -14.37 7.91 46.36
N LEU A 5 -14.62 9.21 46.47
CA LEU A 5 -14.28 10.18 45.42
C LEU A 5 -12.77 10.23 45.17
N THR A 6 -11.95 10.24 46.23
CA THR A 6 -10.49 10.21 46.12
C THR A 6 -10.00 8.94 45.44
N SER A 7 -10.54 7.77 45.80
CA SER A 7 -10.18 6.50 45.16
C SER A 7 -10.56 6.47 43.68
N ILE A 8 -11.73 6.99 43.30
CA ILE A 8 -12.14 7.08 41.89
C ILE A 8 -11.18 7.98 41.11
N VAL A 9 -10.82 9.15 41.66
CA VAL A 9 -9.86 10.07 41.02
C VAL A 9 -8.51 9.40 40.81
N LEU A 10 -7.97 8.73 41.84
CA LEU A 10 -6.69 8.03 41.75
C LEU A 10 -6.72 6.91 40.71
N LEU A 11 -7.79 6.11 40.68
CA LEU A 11 -7.94 5.04 39.70
C LEU A 11 -7.99 5.57 38.27
N THR A 12 -8.72 6.67 38.05
CA THR A 12 -8.80 7.32 36.74
C THR A 12 -7.44 7.85 36.31
N VAL A 13 -6.73 8.56 37.19
CA VAL A 13 -5.37 9.06 36.89
C VAL A 13 -4.42 7.91 36.57
N PHE A 14 -4.44 6.85 37.38
CA PHE A 14 -3.59 5.68 37.17
C PHE A 14 -3.90 4.98 35.84
N SER A 15 -5.18 4.80 35.52
CA SER A 15 -5.63 4.19 34.25
C SER A 15 -5.18 5.01 33.05
N VAL A 16 -5.32 6.34 33.11
CA VAL A 16 -4.88 7.26 32.05
C VAL A 16 -3.36 7.20 31.87
N VAL A 17 -2.60 7.22 32.96
CA VAL A 17 -1.14 7.12 32.92
C VAL A 17 -0.68 5.81 32.29
N ILE A 18 -1.26 4.67 32.71
CA ILE A 18 -0.97 3.36 32.12
C ILE A 18 -1.31 3.34 30.63
N PHE A 19 -2.46 3.91 30.24
CA PHE A 19 -2.87 3.96 28.85
C PHE A 19 -1.84 4.70 27.97
N PHE A 20 -1.40 5.88 28.39
CA PHE A 20 -0.40 6.64 27.64
C PHE A 20 0.98 5.98 27.65
N ILE A 21 1.39 5.38 28.77
CA ILE A 21 2.63 4.57 28.84
C ILE A 21 2.56 3.43 27.82
N GLY A 22 1.45 2.70 27.77
CA GLY A 22 1.25 1.63 26.79
C GLY A 22 1.35 2.12 25.35
N GLY A 23 0.80 3.30 25.05
CA GLY A 23 0.93 3.95 23.75
C GLY A 23 2.37 4.31 23.38
N VAL A 24 3.13 4.92 24.31
CA VAL A 24 4.54 5.29 24.10
C VAL A 24 5.40 4.05 23.83
N PHE A 25 5.16 2.96 24.56
CA PHE A 25 5.87 1.69 24.36
C PHE A 25 5.27 0.83 23.23
N LYS A 26 4.32 1.35 22.44
CA LYS A 26 3.68 0.65 21.31
C LYS A 26 3.07 -0.70 21.69
N LEU A 27 2.61 -0.85 22.94
CA LEU A 27 1.97 -2.09 23.42
C LEU A 27 0.63 -2.39 22.72
N TYR A 28 0.04 -1.40 22.06
CA TYR A 28 -1.19 -1.53 21.28
C TYR A 28 -0.94 -1.80 19.79
N GLY A 29 0.31 -2.01 19.40
CA GLY A 29 0.73 -2.23 18.02
C GLY A 29 1.29 -0.98 17.36
N THR A 30 1.57 -1.12 16.07
CA THR A 30 2.10 -0.06 15.21
C THR A 30 1.10 0.27 14.13
N LEU A 31 1.13 1.52 13.67
CA LEU A 31 0.41 1.88 12.45
C LEU A 31 0.98 1.09 11.28
N GLU A 32 0.08 0.65 10.40
CA GLU A 32 0.45 0.05 9.12
C GLU A 32 1.24 1.05 8.27
N GLY A 33 2.41 0.61 7.81
CA GLY A 33 3.27 1.31 6.87
C GLY A 33 3.02 0.88 5.42
N PRO A 34 3.74 1.46 4.45
CA PRO A 34 3.59 1.13 3.03
C PRO A 34 4.11 -0.26 2.64
N GLY A 35 4.68 -1.00 3.59
CA GLY A 35 5.43 -2.24 3.32
C GLY A 35 6.81 -1.97 2.73
N GLU A 36 7.52 -3.04 2.38
CA GLU A 36 8.84 -2.98 1.77
C GLU A 36 8.75 -3.57 0.36
N ILE A 37 9.11 -2.79 -0.66
CA ILE A 37 9.14 -3.24 -2.05
C ILE A 37 10.28 -4.26 -2.18
N LEU A 38 9.94 -5.50 -2.55
CA LEU A 38 10.89 -6.59 -2.67
C LEU A 38 11.41 -6.69 -4.10
N GLY A 39 12.73 -6.67 -4.24
CA GLY A 39 13.38 -6.91 -5.53
C GLY A 39 13.69 -5.63 -6.31
N ASP A 40 14.70 -5.75 -7.16
CA ASP A 40 15.21 -4.62 -7.91
C ASP A 40 14.24 -4.15 -8.98
N LYS A 41 14.40 -2.88 -9.37
CA LYS A 41 13.78 -2.37 -10.59
C LYS A 41 14.11 -3.29 -11.77
N VAL A 42 13.16 -3.45 -12.69
CA VAL A 42 13.39 -4.19 -13.92
C VAL A 42 14.64 -3.60 -14.61
N PRO A 43 15.67 -4.41 -14.91
CA PRO A 43 16.89 -3.88 -15.51
C PRO A 43 16.60 -3.15 -16.82
N GLU A 44 17.25 -2.01 -17.01
CA GLU A 44 17.03 -1.13 -18.17
C GLU A 44 17.20 -1.86 -19.50
N TYR A 45 18.16 -2.79 -19.59
CA TYR A 45 18.38 -3.56 -20.82
C TYR A 45 17.19 -4.46 -21.19
N ILE A 46 16.43 -4.97 -20.21
CA ILE A 46 15.23 -5.77 -20.46
C ILE A 46 14.11 -4.88 -21.03
N ILE A 47 13.98 -3.65 -20.52
CA ILE A 47 13.01 -2.67 -21.00
C ILE A 47 13.34 -2.29 -22.45
N GLN A 48 14.61 -2.00 -22.73
CA GLN A 48 15.09 -1.67 -24.07
C GLN A 48 14.90 -2.84 -25.05
N GLU A 49 15.20 -4.07 -24.63
CA GLU A 49 15.01 -5.26 -25.46
C GLU A 49 13.54 -5.46 -25.84
N ARG A 50 12.61 -5.25 -24.89
CA ARG A 50 11.16 -5.30 -25.15
C ARG A 50 10.74 -4.25 -26.17
N ALA A 51 11.17 -3.00 -25.98
CA ALA A 51 10.87 -1.90 -26.91
C ALA A 51 11.39 -2.17 -28.33
N GLN A 52 12.63 -2.64 -28.46
CA GLN A 52 13.22 -3.00 -29.75
C GLN A 52 12.45 -4.14 -30.43
N ARG A 53 12.04 -5.15 -29.66
CA ARG A 53 11.26 -6.28 -30.18
C ARG A 53 9.89 -5.83 -30.70
N ILE A 54 9.20 -4.95 -29.97
CA ILE A 54 7.91 -4.39 -30.40
C ILE A 54 8.10 -3.57 -31.68
N SER A 55 9.12 -2.71 -31.74
CA SER A 55 9.43 -1.90 -32.93
C SER A 55 9.68 -2.77 -34.15
N LYS A 56 10.51 -3.81 -34.03
CA LYS A 56 10.80 -4.72 -35.13
C LYS A 56 9.54 -5.42 -35.66
N ILE A 57 8.67 -5.88 -34.77
CA ILE A 57 7.41 -6.52 -35.16
C ILE A 57 6.47 -5.52 -35.83
N ALA A 58 6.42 -4.28 -35.35
CA ALA A 58 5.63 -3.22 -35.98
C ALA A 58 6.10 -2.96 -37.42
N ASP A 59 7.42 -2.89 -37.64
CA ASP A 59 8.02 -2.76 -38.98
C ASP A 59 7.67 -3.96 -39.87
N ASP A 60 7.84 -5.19 -39.37
CA ASP A 60 7.54 -6.43 -40.11
C ASP A 60 6.06 -6.53 -40.51
N LEU A 61 5.15 -5.98 -39.70
CA LEU A 61 3.70 -5.93 -39.96
C LEU A 61 3.25 -4.70 -40.76
N GLY A 62 4.14 -3.76 -41.07
CA GLY A 62 3.81 -2.52 -41.77
C GLY A 62 2.90 -1.59 -40.98
N VAL A 63 3.02 -1.56 -39.65
CA VAL A 63 2.23 -0.69 -38.78
C VAL A 63 2.74 0.76 -38.90
N GLU A 64 1.96 1.63 -39.53
CA GLU A 64 2.34 3.05 -39.74
C GLU A 64 2.14 3.94 -38.50
N SER A 65 1.55 3.42 -37.43
CA SER A 65 1.21 4.19 -36.24
C SER A 65 2.31 4.15 -35.18
N GLU A 66 2.66 5.32 -34.63
CA GLU A 66 3.54 5.44 -33.46
C GLU A 66 2.85 5.09 -32.13
N LYS A 67 1.57 4.69 -32.17
CA LYS A 67 0.82 4.34 -30.95
C LYS A 67 1.25 2.98 -30.43
N GLN A 68 1.54 2.92 -29.14
CA GLN A 68 1.81 1.69 -28.41
C GLN A 68 0.58 1.25 -27.60
N ILE A 69 0.43 -0.06 -27.46
CA ILE A 69 -0.53 -0.66 -26.51
C ILE A 69 0.23 -0.89 -25.21
N LEU A 70 -0.32 -0.38 -24.11
CA LEU A 70 0.18 -0.60 -22.76
C LEU A 70 -0.87 -1.39 -21.97
N PHE A 71 -0.42 -2.37 -21.20
CA PHE A 71 -1.25 -3.18 -20.32
C PHE A 71 -1.06 -2.71 -18.89
N GLY A 72 -2.14 -2.26 -18.26
CA GLY A 72 -2.06 -1.73 -16.90
C GLY A 72 -3.35 -1.86 -16.12
N ASP A 73 -3.25 -1.58 -14.83
CA ASP A 73 -4.37 -1.56 -13.90
C ASP A 73 -4.62 -0.14 -13.37
N LEU A 74 -5.75 0.43 -13.72
CA LEU A 74 -6.11 1.80 -13.36
C LEU A 74 -6.77 1.92 -12.00
N HIS A 75 -7.03 0.82 -11.29
CA HIS A 75 -7.80 0.84 -10.05
C HIS A 75 -7.37 -0.26 -9.07
N VAL A 76 -6.28 -0.01 -8.33
CA VAL A 76 -5.79 -0.93 -7.29
C VAL A 76 -6.08 -0.38 -5.89
N HIS A 77 -6.62 -1.22 -5.01
CA HIS A 77 -6.76 -0.91 -3.59
C HIS A 77 -5.67 -1.60 -2.76
N THR A 78 -5.29 -0.97 -1.66
CA THR A 78 -4.44 -1.53 -0.60
C THR A 78 -5.21 -1.53 0.71
N THR A 79 -4.64 -2.13 1.75
CA THR A 79 -5.22 -2.08 3.11
C THR A 79 -5.28 -0.68 3.73
N TYR A 80 -4.80 0.35 3.03
CA TYR A 80 -5.13 1.74 3.38
C TYR A 80 -6.58 2.12 3.11
N SER A 81 -7.25 1.45 2.19
CA SER A 81 -8.67 1.59 1.91
C SER A 81 -9.53 0.83 2.93
N THR A 82 -10.70 1.37 3.29
CA THR A 82 -11.58 0.78 4.32
C THR A 82 -12.11 -0.59 3.93
N ASP A 83 -12.51 -0.76 2.67
CA ASP A 83 -13.04 -2.01 2.13
C ASP A 83 -11.98 -3.11 2.07
N ALA A 84 -10.83 -2.83 1.48
CA ALA A 84 -9.70 -3.75 1.41
C ALA A 84 -9.18 -4.12 2.81
N PHE A 85 -9.11 -3.15 3.74
CA PHE A 85 -8.81 -3.43 5.14
C PHE A 85 -9.82 -4.39 5.75
N MET A 86 -11.13 -4.14 5.62
CA MET A 86 -12.16 -5.02 6.15
C MET A 86 -12.02 -6.45 5.60
N TRP A 87 -11.74 -6.58 4.30
CA TRP A 87 -11.61 -7.88 3.63
C TRP A 87 -10.31 -8.60 3.97
N SER A 88 -9.29 -7.88 4.43
CA SER A 88 -8.04 -8.47 4.93
C SER A 88 -8.18 -9.20 6.26
N LEU A 89 -9.25 -8.95 7.02
CA LEU A 89 -9.39 -9.44 8.38
C LEU A 89 -9.68 -10.95 8.44
N PRO A 90 -9.16 -11.66 9.46
CA PRO A 90 -9.43 -13.09 9.65
C PRO A 90 -10.92 -13.41 9.78
N TYR A 91 -11.73 -12.47 10.30
CA TYR A 91 -13.19 -12.65 10.41
C TYR A 91 -13.87 -12.85 9.05
N PHE A 92 -13.33 -12.22 8.00
CA PHE A 92 -13.80 -12.40 6.62
C PHE A 92 -13.00 -13.48 5.87
N ASN A 93 -12.24 -14.32 6.59
CA ASN A 93 -11.30 -15.27 6.01
C ASN A 93 -10.30 -14.60 5.05
N GLY A 94 -9.92 -13.36 5.37
CA GLY A 94 -8.98 -12.56 4.59
C GLY A 94 -7.54 -13.08 4.68
N PRO A 95 -6.72 -12.83 3.65
CA PRO A 95 -5.34 -13.31 3.59
C PRO A 95 -4.37 -12.55 4.50
N GLY A 96 -4.85 -11.49 5.18
CA GLY A 96 -4.00 -10.53 5.88
C GLY A 96 -3.78 -9.26 5.06
N ALA A 97 -2.92 -8.37 5.58
CA ALA A 97 -2.70 -7.06 5.00
C ALA A 97 -2.07 -7.11 3.60
N SER A 98 -2.42 -6.14 2.76
CA SER A 98 -1.90 -5.96 1.40
C SER A 98 -1.40 -4.53 1.27
N PRO A 99 -0.17 -4.24 1.73
CA PRO A 99 0.42 -2.91 1.69
C PRO A 99 0.71 -2.43 0.26
N ILE A 100 1.12 -1.17 0.12
CA ILE A 100 1.45 -0.56 -1.18
C ILE A 100 2.59 -1.32 -1.90
N SER A 101 3.56 -1.85 -1.14
CA SER A 101 4.65 -2.66 -1.69
C SER A 101 4.15 -3.88 -2.46
N ASP A 102 3.12 -4.55 -1.96
CA ASP A 102 2.57 -5.75 -2.60
C ASP A 102 2.00 -5.42 -3.98
N ALA A 103 1.35 -4.26 -4.13
CA ALA A 103 0.85 -3.80 -5.42
C ALA A 103 2.00 -3.53 -6.40
N CYS A 104 3.10 -2.94 -5.94
CA CYS A 104 4.29 -2.69 -6.76
C CYS A 104 4.93 -4.01 -7.23
N ASP A 105 5.14 -4.95 -6.31
CA ASP A 105 5.79 -6.22 -6.61
C ASP A 105 4.91 -7.13 -7.46
N PHE A 106 3.60 -7.15 -7.19
CA PHE A 106 2.65 -7.90 -8.00
C PHE A 106 2.59 -7.37 -9.44
N ALA A 107 2.50 -6.05 -9.61
CA ALA A 107 2.51 -5.42 -10.93
C ALA A 107 3.79 -5.76 -11.70
N ARG A 108 4.94 -5.73 -11.02
CA ARG A 108 6.26 -5.97 -11.62
C ARG A 108 6.51 -7.44 -11.97
N PHE A 109 6.28 -8.34 -11.02
CA PHE A 109 6.76 -9.72 -11.10
C PHE A 109 5.67 -10.74 -11.44
N CYS A 110 4.42 -10.50 -11.02
CA CYS A 110 3.33 -11.47 -11.22
C CYS A 110 2.51 -11.15 -12.47
N SER A 111 2.24 -9.87 -12.73
CA SER A 111 1.37 -9.45 -13.85
C SER A 111 2.11 -8.79 -14.99
N ALA A 112 3.37 -8.40 -14.79
CA ALA A 112 4.20 -7.71 -15.79
C ALA A 112 3.48 -6.50 -16.44
N LEU A 113 2.81 -5.68 -15.62
CA LEU A 113 2.08 -4.50 -16.05
C LEU A 113 3.04 -3.39 -16.48
N ASP A 114 2.68 -2.66 -17.53
CA ASP A 114 3.38 -1.48 -18.01
C ASP A 114 3.11 -0.25 -17.13
N PHE A 115 1.92 -0.18 -16.54
CA PHE A 115 1.55 0.86 -15.58
C PHE A 115 0.48 0.36 -14.61
N TRP A 116 0.37 1.02 -13.46
CA TRP A 116 -0.68 0.76 -12.50
C TRP A 116 -0.95 2.01 -11.64
N SER A 117 -2.07 2.03 -10.92
CA SER A 117 -2.48 3.15 -10.06
C SER A 117 -3.01 2.66 -8.71
N ILE A 118 -2.64 3.35 -7.63
CA ILE A 118 -3.27 3.20 -6.32
C ILE A 118 -4.50 4.10 -6.25
N ASN A 119 -5.63 3.52 -5.89
CA ASN A 119 -6.96 4.15 -5.89
C ASN A 119 -7.73 3.86 -4.60
N ASP A 120 -7.03 3.90 -3.45
CA ASP A 120 -7.67 3.79 -2.14
C ASP A 120 -8.75 4.86 -1.94
N HIS A 121 -9.83 4.51 -1.22
CA HIS A 121 -10.94 5.42 -0.95
C HIS A 121 -10.48 6.71 -0.26
N ALA A 122 -10.94 7.86 -0.77
CA ALA A 122 -10.54 9.18 -0.27
C ALA A 122 -10.96 9.39 1.20
N GLU A 123 -12.08 8.79 1.60
CA GLU A 123 -12.65 8.83 2.95
C GLU A 123 -11.71 8.20 3.99
N ALA A 124 -10.88 7.23 3.58
CA ALA A 124 -9.91 6.54 4.44
C ALA A 124 -8.49 7.12 4.32
N SER A 125 -8.31 8.08 3.42
CA SER A 125 -7.02 8.70 3.13
C SER A 125 -6.65 9.73 4.20
N THR A 126 -5.35 9.78 4.50
CA THR A 126 -4.78 10.75 5.44
C THR A 126 -3.52 11.34 4.83
N PRO A 127 -3.04 12.52 5.27
CA PRO A 127 -1.80 13.10 4.75
C PRO A 127 -0.60 12.15 4.82
N ARG A 128 -0.52 11.33 5.89
CA ARG A 128 0.50 10.29 6.04
C ARG A 128 0.37 9.21 4.96
N LYS A 129 -0.80 8.58 4.84
CA LYS A 129 -1.05 7.52 3.84
C LYS A 129 -0.79 8.03 2.42
N TRP A 130 -1.20 9.25 2.10
CA TRP A 130 -0.94 9.86 0.80
C TRP A 130 0.56 10.08 0.54
N LEU A 131 1.32 10.51 1.56
CA LEU A 131 2.76 10.63 1.44
C LEU A 131 3.39 9.25 1.21
N ASP A 132 3.01 8.25 2.01
CA ASP A 132 3.46 6.86 1.89
C ASP A 132 3.22 6.33 0.46
N THR A 133 2.01 6.50 -0.11
CA THR A 133 1.69 6.14 -1.50
C THR A 133 2.63 6.81 -2.52
N LYS A 134 2.83 8.12 -2.42
CA LYS A 134 3.70 8.85 -3.36
C LYS A 134 5.15 8.40 -3.29
N GLU A 135 5.68 8.22 -2.08
CA GLU A 135 7.07 7.81 -1.89
C GLU A 135 7.30 6.37 -2.36
N SER A 136 6.36 5.45 -2.10
CA SER A 136 6.44 4.08 -2.61
C SER A 136 6.43 4.00 -4.14
N ILE A 137 5.61 4.81 -4.82
CA ILE A 137 5.56 4.83 -6.29
C ILE A 137 6.85 5.40 -6.93
N ARG A 138 7.63 6.19 -6.18
CA ARG A 138 8.85 6.85 -6.68
C ARG A 138 10.12 6.01 -6.55
N GLN A 139 10.09 4.91 -5.79
CA GLN A 139 11.22 3.99 -5.62
C GLN A 139 11.44 3.16 -6.89
#